data_AF-A0A314L7R0-F1
#
_entry.id   AF-A0A314L7R0-F1
#
_cell.length_a   1.000
_cell.length_b   1.000
_cell.length_c   1.000
_cell.angle_alpha   90.00
_cell.angle_beta   90.00
_cell.angle_gamma   90.00
#
_symmetry.space_group_name_H-M   'P 1'
#
loop_
_entity.id
_entity.type
_entity.pdbx_description
1 polymer ?
#
loop_
_entity_poly.entity_id
_entity_poly.type
_entity_poly.pdbx_seq_one_letter_code
_entity_poly.pdbx_strand_id
1 'polypeptide(L)'
;MSPVKGCDASVLLADSSKNETVEREAIPNRTLKGFNFIDMIKDEIEEACSGVVSCSDILVLATRDGVVLAGGPYYPVLTGRRDSKESLFDVAMAEIPRPNGNISETLRLFSLRGFDERETVALLGGHNIGKIGCEFIRPRLSNFMETGLHDLTIPSDFLEELKRSCPENNSTINNMFNESMKPRFDSNDTET
;
A
#
# COMPACT_ATOMS: atom_id res chain seq x y z
N MET A 1 -10.68 5.85 -15.50
CA MET A 1 -9.36 5.21 -15.69
C MET A 1 -8.97 4.50 -14.40
N SER A 2 -8.17 3.44 -14.46
CA SER A 2 -8.60 2.17 -13.89
C SER A 2 -7.52 1.55 -12.95
N PRO A 3 -7.58 1.75 -11.61
CA PRO A 3 -6.56 1.27 -10.64
C PRO A 3 -6.24 -0.22 -10.64
N VAL A 4 -7.15 -1.05 -11.10
CA VAL A 4 -6.99 -2.21 -12.00
C VAL A 4 -8.44 -2.40 -12.49
N LYS A 5 -8.82 -1.79 -13.62
CA LYS A 5 -10.17 -1.24 -13.94
C LYS A 5 -10.73 -0.09 -13.08
N GLY A 6 -10.26 0.15 -11.86
CA GLY A 6 -10.87 1.24 -11.10
C GLY A 6 -10.38 1.37 -9.68
N CYS A 7 -10.79 2.45 -9.02
CA CYS A 7 -11.05 2.37 -7.58
C CYS A 7 -12.42 1.68 -7.53
N ASP A 8 -12.47 0.39 -7.80
CA ASP A 8 -13.71 -0.38 -8.05
C ASP A 8 -13.86 -1.56 -7.09
N ALA A 9 -13.09 -1.56 -5.99
CA ALA A 9 -13.17 -2.57 -4.94
C ALA A 9 -12.93 -4.02 -5.41
N SER A 10 -12.33 -4.24 -6.58
CA SER A 10 -12.00 -5.58 -7.09
C SER A 10 -11.14 -6.39 -6.12
N VAL A 11 -10.22 -5.72 -5.40
CA VAL A 11 -9.37 -6.31 -4.35
C VAL A 11 -10.14 -6.88 -3.15
N LEU A 12 -11.39 -6.44 -2.92
CA LEU A 12 -12.24 -6.94 -1.82
C LEU A 12 -12.97 -8.22 -2.18
N LEU A 13 -13.01 -8.61 -3.46
CA LEU A 13 -13.66 -9.84 -3.89
C LEU A 13 -12.87 -11.05 -3.39
N ALA A 14 -13.55 -11.90 -2.62
CA ALA A 14 -13.01 -13.17 -2.16
C ALA A 14 -13.27 -14.27 -3.19
N ASP A 15 -12.45 -15.33 -3.15
CA ASP A 15 -12.60 -16.51 -4.00
C ASP A 15 -13.97 -17.17 -3.78
N SER A 16 -14.83 -17.14 -4.81
CA SER A 16 -16.13 -17.82 -4.82
C SER A 16 -16.07 -19.25 -5.39
N SER A 17 -14.95 -19.66 -5.99
CA SER A 17 -14.77 -20.98 -6.60
C SER A 17 -13.29 -21.32 -6.79
N LYS A 18 -12.85 -22.46 -6.24
CA LYS A 18 -11.47 -23.00 -6.11
C LYS A 18 -10.52 -22.95 -7.34
N ASN A 19 -10.93 -22.40 -8.48
CA ASN A 19 -10.16 -22.29 -9.71
C ASN A 19 -9.89 -20.83 -10.15
N GLU A 20 -10.39 -19.81 -9.45
CA GLU A 20 -10.09 -18.40 -9.78
C GLU A 20 -9.04 -17.81 -8.84
N THR A 21 -7.98 -17.24 -9.42
CA THR A 21 -6.98 -16.49 -8.66
C THR A 21 -7.52 -15.09 -8.42
N VAL A 22 -7.72 -14.71 -7.15
CA VAL A 22 -8.22 -13.38 -6.77
C VAL A 22 -7.08 -12.41 -6.44
N GLU A 23 -7.27 -11.10 -6.65
CA GLU A 23 -6.28 -10.05 -6.43
C GLU A 23 -5.68 -10.11 -5.05
N ARG A 24 -6.47 -10.45 -4.04
CA ARG A 24 -6.02 -10.59 -2.66
C ARG A 24 -4.89 -11.61 -2.48
N GLU A 25 -4.86 -12.64 -3.32
CA GLU A 25 -3.85 -13.71 -3.27
C GLU A 25 -2.62 -13.41 -4.14
N ALA A 26 -2.64 -12.32 -4.92
CA ALA A 26 -1.47 -11.84 -5.65
C ALA A 26 -0.36 -11.47 -4.67
N ILE A 27 0.89 -11.82 -5.00
CA ILE A 27 2.07 -11.56 -4.15
C ILE A 27 2.09 -10.15 -3.53
N PRO A 28 1.87 -9.06 -4.30
CA PRO A 28 1.87 -7.70 -3.73
C PRO A 28 0.75 -7.44 -2.71
N ASN A 29 -0.36 -8.18 -2.76
CA ASN A 29 -1.53 -7.96 -1.92
C ASN A 29 -1.61 -8.89 -0.70
N ARG A 30 -0.79 -9.94 -0.63
CA ARG A 30 -0.80 -10.92 0.49
C ARG A 30 -0.55 -10.30 1.87
N THR A 31 0.09 -9.13 1.91
CA THR A 31 0.38 -8.39 3.14
C THR A 31 -0.70 -7.38 3.52
N LEU A 32 -1.71 -7.17 2.67
CA LEU A 32 -2.84 -6.28 2.96
C LEU A 32 -3.60 -6.77 4.19
N LYS A 33 -4.07 -5.80 4.99
CA LYS A 33 -4.83 -6.02 6.21
C LYS A 33 -6.03 -5.08 6.26
N GLY A 34 -6.95 -5.35 7.16
CA GLY A 34 -8.06 -4.46 7.48
C GLY A 34 -9.33 -4.68 6.67
N PHE A 35 -9.42 -5.74 5.87
CA PHE A 35 -10.65 -6.16 5.18
C PHE A 35 -11.84 -6.25 6.13
N ASN A 36 -11.64 -6.80 7.32
CA ASN A 36 -12.67 -6.89 8.37
C ASN A 36 -13.19 -5.52 8.85
N PHE A 37 -12.37 -4.46 8.82
CA PHE A 37 -12.83 -3.11 9.15
C PHE A 37 -13.68 -2.53 8.02
N ILE A 38 -13.36 -2.85 6.77
CA ILE A 38 -14.18 -2.45 5.62
C ILE A 38 -15.53 -3.16 5.66
N ASP A 39 -15.56 -4.45 6.01
CA ASP A 39 -16.81 -5.19 6.19
C ASP A 39 -17.70 -4.56 7.29
N MET A 40 -17.12 -4.24 8.45
CA MET A 40 -17.86 -3.56 9.53
C MET A 40 -18.40 -2.19 9.10
N ILE A 41 -17.59 -1.38 8.39
CA ILE A 41 -18.06 -0.09 7.85
C ILE A 41 -19.21 -0.30 6.87
N LYS A 42 -19.12 -1.32 6.02
CA LYS A 42 -20.17 -1.66 5.05
C LYS A 42 -21.46 -2.07 5.75
N ASP A 43 -21.39 -2.91 6.78
CA ASP A 43 -22.56 -3.37 7.53
C ASP A 43 -23.31 -2.19 8.18
N GLU A 44 -22.59 -1.29 8.86
CA GLU A 44 -23.17 -0.08 9.49
C GLU A 44 -23.81 0.86 8.44
N ILE A 45 -23.18 1.00 7.28
CA ILE A 45 -23.71 1.84 6.19
C ILE A 45 -24.94 1.20 5.55
N GLU A 46 -24.98 -0.13 5.41
CA GLU A 46 -26.15 -0.83 4.87
C GLU A 46 -27.34 -0.77 5.83
N GLU A 47 -27.12 -0.77 7.15
CA GLU A 47 -28.16 -0.53 8.14
C GLU A 47 -28.74 0.89 8.02
N ALA A 48 -27.88 1.89 7.83
CA ALA A 48 -28.30 3.28 7.69
C ALA A 48 -28.94 3.60 6.32
N CYS A 49 -28.41 3.03 5.24
CA CYS A 49 -28.79 3.36 3.86
C CYS A 49 -28.54 2.20 2.88
N SER A 50 -29.36 1.16 2.99
CA SER A 50 -29.18 -0.07 2.21
C SER A 50 -29.11 0.16 0.69
N GLY A 51 -28.08 -0.44 0.07
CA GLY A 51 -27.88 -0.46 -1.38
C GLY A 51 -27.42 0.87 -1.99
N VAL A 52 -27.08 1.87 -1.17
CA VAL A 52 -26.74 3.22 -1.66
C VAL A 52 -25.24 3.39 -1.90
N VAL A 53 -24.41 2.99 -0.94
CA VAL A 53 -22.96 3.29 -0.97
C VAL A 53 -22.18 2.07 -1.45
N SER A 54 -21.36 2.24 -2.49
CA SER A 54 -20.48 1.20 -3.01
C SER A 54 -19.30 0.94 -2.08
N CYS A 55 -18.78 -0.30 -2.09
CA CYS A 55 -17.54 -0.64 -1.38
C CYS A 55 -16.35 0.21 -1.89
N SER A 56 -16.40 0.56 -3.17
CA SER A 56 -15.44 1.43 -3.84
C SER A 56 -15.36 2.83 -3.22
N ASP A 57 -16.52 3.45 -2.95
CA ASP A 57 -16.55 4.75 -2.27
C ASP A 57 -16.23 4.63 -0.78
N ILE A 58 -16.58 3.51 -0.12
CA ILE A 58 -16.15 3.23 1.26
C ILE A 58 -14.63 3.24 1.36
N LEU A 59 -13.91 2.56 0.47
CA LEU A 59 -12.44 2.54 0.48
C LEU A 59 -11.84 3.94 0.36
N VAL A 60 -12.36 4.76 -0.56
CA VAL A 60 -11.85 6.11 -0.81
C VAL A 60 -12.17 7.05 0.35
N LEU A 61 -13.38 6.98 0.91
CA LEU A 61 -13.79 7.78 2.06
C LEU A 61 -13.02 7.39 3.32
N ALA A 62 -12.88 6.08 3.59
CA ALA A 62 -12.11 5.56 4.71
C ALA A 62 -10.63 5.94 4.59
N THR A 63 -10.05 5.95 3.38
CA THR A 63 -8.68 6.43 3.15
C THR A 63 -8.55 7.90 3.51
N ARG A 64 -9.46 8.75 3.03
CA ARG A 64 -9.48 10.20 3.32
C ARG A 64 -9.62 10.48 4.83
N ASP A 65 -10.50 9.76 5.52
CA ASP A 65 -10.65 9.87 6.98
C ASP A 65 -9.43 9.35 7.72
N GLY A 66 -8.83 8.25 7.26
CA GLY A 66 -7.59 7.70 7.81
C GLY A 66 -6.43 8.68 7.73
N VAL A 67 -6.26 9.38 6.60
CA VAL A 67 -5.25 10.44 6.43
C VAL A 67 -5.47 11.57 7.43
N VAL A 68 -6.71 12.05 7.58
CA VAL A 68 -7.05 13.12 8.54
C VAL A 68 -6.80 12.68 9.98
N LEU A 69 -7.20 11.46 10.35
CA LEU A 69 -6.98 10.91 11.69
C LEU A 69 -5.49 10.70 12.00
N ALA A 70 -4.67 10.44 10.98
CA ALA A 70 -3.21 10.40 11.10
C ALA A 70 -2.57 11.81 11.17
N GLY A 71 -3.36 12.90 11.09
CA GLY A 71 -2.86 14.27 11.14
C GLY A 71 -2.52 14.88 9.76
N GLY A 72 -2.86 14.18 8.68
CA GLY A 72 -2.70 14.69 7.31
C GLY A 72 -3.80 15.67 6.90
N PRO A 73 -3.72 16.21 5.67
CA PRO A 73 -4.67 17.21 5.19
C PRO A 73 -6.04 16.59 4.90
N TYR A 74 -7.10 17.38 5.12
CA TYR A 74 -8.40 17.07 4.54
C TYR A 74 -8.40 17.43 3.06
N TYR A 75 -8.96 16.55 2.23
CA TYR A 75 -9.22 16.83 0.83
C TYR A 75 -10.60 16.28 0.44
N PRO A 76 -11.34 16.99 -0.45
CA PRO A 76 -12.61 16.50 -0.94
C PRO A 76 -12.38 15.28 -1.82
N VAL A 77 -13.22 14.26 -1.62
CA VAL A 77 -13.27 13.07 -2.47
C VAL A 77 -14.63 13.02 -3.17
N LEU A 78 -14.60 12.94 -4.49
CA LEU A 78 -15.82 12.72 -5.28
C LEU A 78 -16.32 11.29 -5.04
N THR A 79 -17.63 11.11 -4.91
CA THR A 79 -18.31 9.81 -4.80
C THR A 79 -19.04 9.46 -6.11
N GLY A 80 -19.63 8.28 -6.17
CA GLY A 80 -20.32 7.72 -7.34
C GLY A 80 -19.56 6.56 -8.00
N ARG A 81 -18.50 6.03 -7.36
CA ARG A 81 -17.83 4.83 -7.86
C ARG A 81 -18.74 3.61 -7.70
N ARG A 82 -18.53 2.60 -8.53
CA ARG A 82 -19.30 1.35 -8.51
C ARG A 82 -18.37 0.17 -8.35
N ASP A 83 -18.87 -0.86 -7.70
CA ASP A 83 -18.10 -2.06 -7.41
C ASP A 83 -17.94 -2.94 -8.66
N SER A 84 -16.72 -3.46 -8.82
CA SER A 84 -16.37 -4.46 -9.82
C SER A 84 -17.09 -5.77 -9.52
N LYS A 85 -17.28 -6.56 -10.58
CA LYS A 85 -17.77 -7.95 -10.49
C LYS A 85 -16.66 -8.97 -10.74
N GLU A 86 -15.47 -8.48 -11.06
CA GLU A 86 -14.31 -9.27 -11.44
C GLU A 86 -13.12 -8.88 -10.58
N SER A 87 -12.35 -9.87 -10.19
CA SER A 87 -11.05 -9.69 -9.57
C SER A 87 -9.95 -9.99 -10.60
N LEU A 88 -8.89 -9.19 -10.63
CA LEU A 88 -7.86 -9.18 -11.68
C LEU A 88 -6.46 -9.52 -11.13
N PHE A 89 -6.25 -10.78 -10.71
CA PHE A 89 -4.99 -11.27 -10.13
C PHE A 89 -3.76 -10.99 -11.00
N ASP A 90 -3.82 -11.32 -12.29
CA ASP A 90 -2.67 -11.16 -13.20
C ASP A 90 -2.26 -9.69 -13.33
N VAL A 91 -3.25 -8.78 -13.29
CA VAL A 91 -2.97 -7.34 -13.35
C VAL A 91 -2.35 -6.87 -12.04
N ALA A 92 -2.83 -7.33 -10.87
CA ALA A 92 -2.19 -7.03 -9.59
C ALA A 92 -0.73 -7.53 -9.57
N MET A 93 -0.45 -8.72 -10.10
CA MET A 93 0.90 -9.27 -10.21
C MET A 93 1.84 -8.47 -11.13
N ALA A 94 1.29 -7.89 -12.20
CA ALA A 94 2.06 -7.19 -13.22
C ALA A 94 2.20 -5.68 -12.98
N GLU A 95 1.19 -5.04 -12.40
CA GLU A 95 1.06 -3.57 -12.43
C GLU A 95 1.20 -2.90 -11.07
N ILE A 96 1.41 -3.64 -9.98
CA ILE A 96 1.75 -3.07 -8.67
C ILE A 96 3.28 -2.92 -8.58
N PRO A 97 3.81 -1.70 -8.34
CA PRO A 97 5.24 -1.48 -8.20
C PRO A 97 5.86 -2.33 -7.09
N ARG A 98 7.03 -2.91 -7.37
CA ARG A 98 7.76 -3.72 -6.40
C ARG A 98 8.60 -2.83 -5.48
N PRO A 99 8.77 -3.18 -4.18
CA PRO A 99 9.63 -2.42 -3.26
C PRO A 99 11.10 -2.31 -3.72
N ASN A 100 11.59 -3.26 -4.52
CA ASN A 100 12.92 -3.26 -5.11
C ASN A 100 12.93 -2.91 -6.61
N GLY A 101 11.84 -2.31 -7.11
CA GLY A 101 11.73 -1.88 -8.51
C GLY A 101 12.64 -0.70 -8.86
N ASN A 102 12.99 -0.59 -10.14
CA ASN A 102 13.67 0.60 -10.67
C ASN A 102 12.70 1.78 -10.74
N ILE A 103 13.16 3.00 -10.43
CA ILE A 103 12.39 4.24 -10.56
C ILE A 103 11.73 4.40 -11.94
N SER A 104 12.41 4.02 -13.03
CA SER A 104 11.83 4.11 -14.38
C SER A 104 10.61 3.19 -14.55
N GLU A 105 10.63 2.01 -13.92
CA GLU A 105 9.50 1.09 -13.96
C GLU A 105 8.35 1.60 -13.08
N THR A 106 8.66 2.13 -11.90
CA THR A 106 7.67 2.77 -11.03
C THR A 106 6.97 3.92 -11.76
N LEU A 107 7.72 4.86 -12.33
CA LEU A 107 7.16 5.98 -13.10
C LEU A 107 6.30 5.50 -14.27
N ARG A 108 6.76 4.46 -15.00
CA ARG A 108 5.98 3.86 -16.07
C ARG A 108 4.64 3.31 -15.57
N LEU A 109 4.64 2.54 -14.48
CA LEU A 109 3.42 1.96 -13.90
C LEU A 109 2.44 3.03 -13.42
N PHE A 110 2.91 4.10 -12.79
CA PHE A 110 2.08 5.24 -12.40
C PHE A 110 1.52 6.00 -13.62
N SER A 111 2.34 6.19 -14.67
CA SER A 111 1.93 6.88 -15.91
C SER A 111 0.80 6.15 -16.66
N LEU A 112 0.75 4.82 -16.59
CA LEU A 112 -0.37 4.04 -17.14
C LEU A 112 -1.71 4.48 -16.55
N ARG A 113 -1.69 5.08 -15.35
CA ARG A 113 -2.88 5.48 -14.58
C ARG A 113 -3.12 6.99 -14.61
N GLY A 114 -2.35 7.69 -15.45
CA GLY A 114 -2.49 9.12 -15.70
C GLY A 114 -1.76 9.99 -14.69
N PHE A 115 -0.88 9.42 -13.86
CA PHE A 115 -0.07 10.20 -12.93
C PHE A 115 1.23 10.65 -13.60
N ASP A 116 1.59 11.90 -13.39
CA ASP A 116 2.91 12.42 -13.74
C ASP A 116 3.97 12.09 -12.67
N GLU A 117 5.22 12.52 -12.90
CA GLU A 117 6.33 12.27 -11.97
C GLU A 117 6.10 12.96 -10.61
N ARG A 118 5.54 14.17 -10.61
CA ARG A 118 5.29 14.95 -9.39
C ARG A 118 4.20 14.29 -8.55
N GLU A 119 3.13 13.84 -9.19
CA GLU A 119 2.04 13.09 -8.56
C GLU A 119 2.53 11.74 -8.04
N THR A 120 3.42 11.07 -8.77
CA THR A 120 4.04 9.83 -8.31
C THR A 120 4.83 10.03 -7.02
N VAL A 121 5.68 11.07 -6.96
CA VAL A 121 6.43 11.42 -5.74
C VAL A 121 5.49 11.76 -4.59
N ALA A 122 4.43 12.54 -4.85
CA ALA A 122 3.44 12.87 -3.84
C ALA A 122 2.74 11.63 -3.26
N LEU A 123 2.39 10.65 -4.11
CA LEU A 123 1.76 9.39 -3.70
C LEU A 123 2.72 8.48 -2.92
N LEU A 124 4.01 8.46 -3.26
CA LEU A 124 5.04 7.77 -2.48
C LEU A 124 5.19 8.35 -1.06
N GLY A 125 4.77 9.60 -0.84
CA GLY A 125 4.64 10.20 0.48
C GLY A 125 3.73 9.43 1.44
N GLY A 126 2.86 8.55 0.93
CA GLY A 126 2.05 7.63 1.75
C GLY A 126 2.89 6.68 2.64
N HIS A 127 4.17 6.46 2.31
CA HIS A 127 5.09 5.71 3.16
C HIS A 127 5.50 6.42 4.46
N ASN A 128 5.06 7.67 4.70
CA ASN A 128 5.24 8.35 5.99
C ASN A 128 4.49 7.68 7.15
N ILE A 129 3.48 6.85 6.84
CA ILE A 129 2.74 6.09 7.84
C ILE A 129 2.68 4.61 7.43
N GLY A 130 2.60 3.74 8.43
CA GLY A 130 2.47 2.31 8.21
C GLY A 130 3.75 1.56 8.57
N LYS A 131 3.91 0.37 7.99
CA LYS A 131 4.95 -0.59 8.34
C LYS A 131 5.34 -1.42 7.13
N ILE A 132 6.58 -1.89 7.09
CA ILE A 132 7.09 -2.79 6.07
C ILE A 132 7.67 -4.05 6.71
N GLY A 133 7.54 -5.19 6.01
CA GLY A 133 8.16 -6.45 6.41
C GLY A 133 9.67 -6.44 6.16
N CYS A 134 10.45 -7.02 7.08
CA CYS A 134 11.91 -7.08 6.96
C CYS A 134 12.39 -7.81 5.69
N GLU A 135 11.58 -8.72 5.12
CA GLU A 135 11.86 -9.41 3.86
C GLU A 135 12.12 -8.46 2.68
N PHE A 136 11.51 -7.27 2.69
CA PHE A 136 11.69 -6.27 1.64
C PHE A 136 12.91 -5.35 1.87
N ILE A 137 13.42 -5.30 3.10
CA ILE A 137 14.53 -4.42 3.50
C ILE A 137 15.86 -5.16 3.55
N ARG A 138 15.86 -6.42 4.03
CA ARG A 138 17.05 -7.25 4.25
C ARG A 138 18.06 -7.27 3.11
N PRO A 139 17.67 -7.39 1.82
CA PRO A 139 18.65 -7.35 0.74
C PRO A 139 19.50 -6.08 0.78
N ARG A 140 18.94 -4.93 1.16
CA ARG A 140 19.69 -3.68 1.28
C ARG A 140 20.61 -3.62 2.50
N LEU A 141 20.42 -4.48 3.51
CA LEU A 141 21.21 -4.45 4.75
C LEU A 141 22.48 -5.30 4.69
N SER A 142 22.55 -6.30 3.80
CA SER A 142 23.69 -7.23 3.76
C SER A 142 24.05 -7.82 2.39
N ASN A 143 23.17 -7.77 1.39
CA ASN A 143 23.46 -8.33 0.06
C ASN A 143 22.77 -7.54 -1.06
N PHE A 144 23.06 -6.23 -1.10
CA PHE A 144 22.44 -5.30 -2.03
C PHE A 144 22.95 -5.58 -3.43
N MET A 145 22.02 -5.81 -4.38
CA MET A 145 22.36 -6.17 -5.76
C MET A 145 23.33 -7.36 -5.87
N GLU A 146 23.22 -8.33 -4.96
CA GLU A 146 24.06 -9.55 -4.95
C GLU A 146 25.57 -9.27 -4.76
N THR A 147 25.92 -8.10 -4.22
CA THR A 147 27.31 -7.69 -3.99
C THR A 147 27.95 -8.30 -2.75
N GLY A 148 27.17 -8.93 -1.86
CA GLY A 148 27.58 -9.33 -0.52
C GLY A 148 27.81 -8.17 0.45
N LEU A 149 27.39 -6.95 0.07
CA LEU A 149 27.53 -5.73 0.86
C LEU A 149 26.16 -5.08 1.09
N HIS A 150 26.08 -4.19 2.08
CA HIS A 150 24.90 -3.35 2.27
C HIS A 150 24.81 -2.26 1.20
N ASP A 151 23.64 -1.65 1.06
CA ASP A 151 23.40 -0.52 0.18
C ASP A 151 24.12 0.74 0.71
N LEU A 152 25.08 1.25 -0.06
CA LEU A 152 25.91 2.40 0.29
C LEU A 152 25.13 3.73 0.34
N THR A 153 23.88 3.76 -0.15
CA THR A 153 22.99 4.92 -0.03
C THR A 153 22.32 5.03 1.34
N ILE A 154 22.41 3.99 2.18
CA ILE A 154 21.84 3.99 3.53
C ILE A 154 22.86 4.63 4.50
N PRO A 155 22.49 5.70 5.23
CA PRO A 155 23.33 6.28 6.26
C PRO A 155 23.74 5.26 7.33
N SER A 156 24.97 5.34 7.82
CA SER A 156 25.53 4.29 8.72
C SER A 156 24.78 4.17 10.04
N ASP A 157 24.29 5.26 10.60
CA ASP A 157 23.49 5.28 11.82
C ASP A 157 22.13 4.61 11.60
N PHE A 158 21.47 4.94 10.50
CA PHE A 158 20.19 4.34 10.12
C PHE A 158 20.33 2.86 9.75
N LEU A 159 21.43 2.46 9.10
CA LEU A 159 21.73 1.06 8.81
C LEU A 159 21.76 0.20 10.08
N GLU A 160 22.39 0.71 11.14
CA GLU A 160 22.48 0.00 12.42
C GLU A 160 21.12 -0.09 13.12
N GLU A 161 20.28 0.92 13.00
CA GLU A 161 18.88 0.85 13.46
C GLU A 161 18.10 -0.21 12.68
N LEU A 162 18.18 -0.19 11.35
CA LEU A 162 17.51 -1.17 10.49
C LEU A 162 17.96 -2.60 10.79
N LYS A 163 19.25 -2.85 11.04
CA LYS A 163 19.76 -4.18 11.42
C LYS A 163 19.26 -4.65 12.78
N ARG A 164 19.10 -3.74 13.76
CA ARG A 164 18.52 -4.07 15.07
C ARG A 164 17.05 -4.44 14.94
N SER A 165 16.31 -3.73 14.10
CA SER A 165 14.89 -3.98 13.85
C SER A 165 14.64 -5.19 12.95
N CYS A 166 15.59 -5.50 12.05
CA CYS A 166 15.53 -6.61 11.09
C CYS A 166 16.77 -7.53 11.17
N PRO A 167 16.94 -8.30 12.27
CA PRO A 167 18.09 -9.19 12.43
C PRO A 167 18.11 -10.33 11.40
N GLU A 168 19.31 -10.78 11.01
CA GLU A 168 19.52 -11.80 9.96
C GLU A 168 18.97 -13.18 10.34
N ASN A 169 19.10 -13.57 11.61
CA ASN A 169 18.79 -14.92 12.07
C ASN A 169 17.32 -15.21 12.38
N ASN A 170 16.41 -14.26 12.15
CA ASN A 170 15.00 -14.44 12.50
C ASN A 170 14.12 -14.51 11.25
N SER A 171 13.97 -15.70 10.70
CA SER A 171 13.12 -16.04 9.54
C SER A 171 11.61 -15.84 9.78
N THR A 172 11.21 -15.28 10.92
CA THR A 172 9.81 -15.07 11.26
C THR A 172 9.25 -13.83 10.58
N ILE A 173 8.15 -14.03 9.86
CA ILE A 173 7.28 -13.09 9.14
C ILE A 173 6.70 -11.96 10.03
N ASN A 174 7.10 -11.87 11.30
CA ASN A 174 6.45 -11.04 12.33
C ASN A 174 7.25 -9.81 12.79
N ASN A 175 8.43 -9.57 12.24
CA ASN A 175 9.19 -8.35 12.57
C ASN A 175 8.83 -7.26 11.55
N MET A 176 7.81 -6.49 11.89
CA MET A 176 7.48 -5.26 11.16
C MET A 176 8.42 -4.16 11.66
N PHE A 177 9.11 -3.45 10.75
CA PHE A 177 9.79 -2.22 11.13
C PHE A 177 8.73 -1.22 11.63
N ASN A 178 8.90 -0.76 12.86
CA ASN A 178 8.06 0.26 13.47
C ASN A 178 9.00 1.36 13.92
N GLU A 179 9.03 2.46 13.19
CA GLU A 179 9.50 3.70 13.80
C GLU A 179 8.56 3.94 15.00
N SER A 180 9.12 4.03 16.20
CA SER A 180 8.38 4.03 17.47
C SER A 180 7.53 5.29 17.72
N MET A 181 7.07 5.92 16.65
CA MET A 181 6.26 7.12 16.63
C MET A 181 4.79 6.73 16.54
N LYS A 182 3.92 7.45 17.28
CA LYS A 182 2.48 7.42 17.02
C LYS A 182 2.29 7.67 15.52
N PRO A 183 1.55 6.84 14.76
CA PRO A 183 1.44 7.01 13.32
C PRO A 183 0.93 8.42 13.04
N ARG A 184 1.81 9.25 12.47
CA ARG A 184 1.58 10.65 12.22
C ARG A 184 2.01 10.92 10.79
N PHE A 185 1.10 11.50 10.02
CA PHE A 185 1.41 11.99 8.70
C PHE A 185 2.14 13.33 8.87
N ASP A 186 3.47 13.29 8.89
CA ASP A 186 4.30 14.48 8.98
C ASP A 186 4.67 14.96 7.57
N SER A 187 4.57 16.27 7.35
CA SER A 187 4.89 16.93 6.08
C SER A 187 6.07 17.88 6.25
N ASN A 188 7.11 17.44 6.95
CA ASN A 188 8.32 18.23 7.20
C ASN A 188 9.22 18.38 5.94
N ASP A 189 8.60 18.45 4.75
CA ASP A 189 9.20 18.92 3.50
C ASP A 189 8.50 20.20 3.02
N THR A 190 8.34 21.17 3.93
CA THR A 190 8.06 22.56 3.56
C THR A 190 9.22 23.44 4.04
N GLU A 191 9.88 24.08 3.07
CA GLU A 191 11.06 24.96 3.14
C GLU A 191 12.46 24.31 3.06
N THR A 192 12.95 24.16 1.81
CA THR A 192 14.19 24.81 1.35
C THR A 192 14.02 25.29 -0.09
#